data_AF-A0A2N1PRG3-F1
#
_entry.id   AF-A0A2N1PRG3-F1
#
_cell.length_a   1.000
_cell.length_b   1.000
_cell.length_c   1.000
_cell.angle_alpha   90.00
_cell.angle_beta   90.00
_cell.angle_gamma   90.00
#
_symmetry.space_group_name_H-M   'P 1'
#
loop_
_entity.id
_entity.type
_entity.pdbx_description
1 polymer ?
#
loop_
_entity_poly.entity_id
_entity_poly.type
_entity_poly.pdbx_seq_one_letter_code
_entity_poly.pdbx_strand_id
1 'polypeptide(L)'
;CQYIYPPYEEYLNLNQGELQSEQIILSASDLALKNTPSIRLRSEADPAAVIYETDSMKLNAIDGYSFRSGNNIITYEIDVPETGYYHLGIKYRQDYLMQMPVFRELSIDGEVPFEEASMLTFHYTKDYQNLLFQQEEPFKFYLQEGKHKISLRVILEPYRDAYEILVGIMDEITDLSLEIKKLTGNNPDQYRTWKLVDYIPDIEQRLDKWLSLLEQVSNHLRTYSHHDNPGLLTNLNLAYTQLEKLREDVDMIPSKMLLLADGNTSAAQMLGSMIQNFLQNGLDVQSIYLTGDIELPNAKANFFVRSFESIKRFFLSFSKRNYQVTDSTEGVIDVWVNHPRQYIEIMQLMIDSDFTRNTGIQVQLSLMPDENKLILANAAGNAPDVALGVNHWIPYEFAIREASLDLRQFSGFTDTVGLFARGAMIPYAFEEGIFGLPETQNFWVTFYREDILIDGLGLTVPDTWEDVINILPQLQRYGMNYYEPLALFRGFKPFVATMPFIYQFDGNL
;
A
#
# COMPACT_ATOMS: atom_id res chain seq x y z
N CYS A 1 -13.82 23.45 -13.12
CA CYS A 1 -14.47 23.20 -14.41
C CYS A 1 -14.80 21.72 -14.47
N GLN A 2 -16.08 21.33 -14.40
CA GLN A 2 -16.47 19.97 -14.79
C GLN A 2 -16.33 19.91 -16.31
N TYR A 3 -15.48 19.03 -16.80
CA TYR A 3 -15.51 18.66 -18.21
C TYR A 3 -16.86 17.98 -18.44
N ILE A 4 -17.70 18.56 -19.30
CA ILE A 4 -18.96 17.97 -19.70
C ILE A 4 -18.61 17.06 -20.87
N TYR A 5 -18.53 15.76 -20.62
CA TYR A 5 -18.35 14.76 -21.66
C TYR A 5 -19.70 14.47 -22.33
N PRO A 6 -19.75 14.20 -23.64
CA PRO A 6 -20.99 13.82 -24.28
C PRO A 6 -21.48 12.46 -23.74
N PRO A 7 -22.80 12.23 -23.65
CA PRO A 7 -23.34 10.89 -23.39
C PRO A 7 -22.92 9.90 -24.47
N TYR A 8 -22.82 8.61 -24.13
CA TYR A 8 -22.44 7.56 -25.08
C TYR A 8 -23.29 7.54 -26.37
N GLU A 9 -24.60 7.80 -26.29
CA GLU A 9 -25.47 7.89 -27.47
C GLU A 9 -25.05 9.01 -28.44
N GLU A 10 -24.61 10.15 -27.92
CA GLU A 10 -24.13 11.27 -28.74
C GLU A 10 -22.77 10.91 -29.37
N TYR A 11 -21.89 10.25 -28.62
CA TYR A 11 -20.62 9.73 -29.12
C TYR A 11 -20.82 8.78 -30.31
N LEU A 12 -21.80 7.88 -30.26
CA LEU A 12 -22.13 6.98 -31.37
C LEU A 12 -22.69 7.71 -32.59
N ASN A 13 -23.40 8.82 -32.40
CA ASN A 13 -23.94 9.61 -33.52
C ASN A 13 -22.86 10.46 -34.20
N LEU A 14 -21.84 10.90 -33.45
CA LEU A 14 -20.71 11.67 -33.97
C LEU A 14 -19.73 10.81 -34.79
N ASN A 15 -19.66 9.51 -34.51
CA ASN A 15 -18.74 8.59 -35.17
C ASN A 15 -19.51 7.58 -36.04
N GLN A 16 -19.13 7.44 -37.32
CA GLN A 16 -19.72 6.46 -38.22
C GLN A 16 -18.68 5.39 -38.56
N GLY A 17 -19.01 4.13 -38.34
CA GLY A 17 -18.12 3.01 -38.61
C GLY A 17 -18.82 1.66 -38.44
N GLU A 18 -18.19 0.61 -38.97
CA GLU A 18 -18.60 -0.78 -38.74
C GLU A 18 -17.80 -1.37 -37.58
N LEU A 19 -18.40 -2.33 -36.87
CA LEU A 19 -17.69 -3.12 -35.87
C LEU A 19 -16.68 -4.01 -36.58
N GLN A 20 -15.42 -3.90 -36.21
CA GLN A 20 -14.34 -4.63 -36.86
C GLN A 20 -14.35 -6.10 -36.45
N SER A 21 -13.50 -6.92 -37.08
CA SER A 21 -13.40 -8.35 -36.77
C SER A 21 -12.07 -8.76 -36.15
N GLU A 22 -11.16 -7.81 -35.92
CA GLU A 22 -9.83 -8.06 -35.39
C GLU A 22 -9.82 -8.18 -33.86
N GLN A 23 -8.82 -8.90 -33.32
CA GLN A 23 -8.58 -9.00 -31.88
C GLN A 23 -7.09 -8.78 -31.58
N ILE A 24 -6.83 -7.82 -30.70
CA ILE A 24 -5.51 -7.53 -30.14
C ILE A 24 -5.56 -7.80 -28.65
N ILE A 25 -4.56 -8.54 -28.16
CA ILE A 25 -4.39 -8.86 -26.75
C ILE A 25 -3.03 -8.35 -26.31
N LEU A 26 -3.03 -7.45 -25.33
CA LEU A 26 -1.82 -6.96 -24.69
C LEU A 26 -1.73 -7.55 -23.28
N SER A 27 -0.59 -8.15 -22.93
CA SER A 27 -0.31 -8.61 -21.59
C SER A 27 0.07 -7.45 -20.68
N ALA A 28 -0.01 -7.64 -19.36
CA ALA A 28 0.55 -6.73 -18.36
C ALA A 28 2.00 -6.30 -18.66
N SER A 29 2.82 -7.19 -19.24
CA SER A 29 4.21 -6.88 -19.63
C SER A 29 4.34 -5.90 -20.79
N ASP A 30 3.30 -5.73 -21.60
CA ASP A 30 3.27 -4.82 -22.75
C ASP A 30 2.90 -3.38 -22.34
N LEU A 31 2.89 -3.11 -21.02
CA LEU A 31 2.66 -1.80 -20.46
C LEU A 31 3.69 -0.79 -21.00
N ALA A 32 3.21 0.24 -21.70
CA ALA A 32 4.08 1.24 -22.31
C ALA A 32 4.53 2.31 -21.31
N LEU A 33 3.58 2.86 -20.53
CA LEU A 33 3.86 3.94 -19.58
C LEU A 33 3.10 3.75 -18.26
N LYS A 34 3.71 4.27 -17.20
CA LYS A 34 3.13 4.44 -15.87
C LYS A 34 3.56 5.79 -15.33
N ASN A 35 2.68 6.50 -14.64
CA ASN A 35 2.98 7.83 -14.13
C ASN A 35 3.72 7.82 -12.78
N THR A 36 3.87 6.66 -12.16
CA THR A 36 4.61 6.47 -10.90
C THR A 36 5.47 5.21 -10.95
N PRO A 37 6.68 5.23 -10.36
CA PRO A 37 7.51 4.03 -10.23
C PRO A 37 6.91 2.99 -9.27
N SER A 38 5.94 3.37 -8.43
CA SER A 38 5.34 2.46 -7.45
C SER A 38 4.52 1.34 -8.11
N ILE A 39 3.95 1.58 -9.30
CA ILE A 39 3.20 0.57 -10.08
C ILE A 39 4.18 -0.48 -10.61
N ARG A 40 3.90 -1.74 -10.30
CA ARG A 40 4.81 -2.86 -10.54
C ARG A 40 4.07 -4.02 -11.20
N LEU A 41 4.84 -4.77 -11.98
CA LEU A 41 4.43 -6.07 -12.46
C LEU A 41 4.76 -7.12 -11.40
N ARG A 42 3.98 -8.19 -11.38
CA ARG A 42 4.20 -9.37 -10.56
C ARG A 42 3.97 -10.63 -11.39
N SER A 43 4.49 -11.73 -10.88
CA SER A 43 4.25 -13.05 -11.46
C SER A 43 3.00 -13.67 -10.85
N GLU A 44 2.07 -14.07 -11.70
CA GLU A 44 0.89 -14.82 -11.35
C GLU A 44 0.93 -16.23 -11.95
N ALA A 45 0.62 -17.21 -11.11
CA ALA A 45 0.64 -18.62 -11.48
C ALA A 45 -0.68 -19.03 -12.17
N ASP A 46 -1.04 -18.30 -13.22
CA ASP A 46 -2.27 -18.50 -14.00
C ASP A 46 -1.95 -19.08 -15.40
N PRO A 47 -2.29 -20.36 -15.66
CA PRO A 47 -2.12 -20.97 -16.97
C PRO A 47 -2.96 -20.35 -18.09
N ALA A 48 -3.93 -19.49 -17.77
CA ALA A 48 -4.70 -18.74 -18.76
C ALA A 48 -4.16 -17.33 -19.02
N ALA A 49 -3.02 -16.95 -18.43
CA ALA A 49 -2.34 -15.71 -18.79
C ALA A 49 -1.75 -15.81 -20.20
N VAL A 50 -1.69 -14.67 -20.90
CA VAL A 50 -1.05 -14.57 -22.24
C VAL A 50 0.40 -15.05 -22.20
N ILE A 51 1.09 -14.73 -21.11
CA ILE A 51 2.47 -15.15 -20.85
C ILE A 51 2.48 -15.95 -19.55
N TYR A 52 2.80 -17.23 -19.65
CA TYR A 52 2.92 -18.12 -18.49
C TYR A 52 3.89 -19.26 -18.81
N GLU A 53 4.81 -19.51 -17.88
CA GLU A 53 5.68 -20.68 -17.87
C GLU A 53 5.68 -21.28 -16.47
N THR A 54 5.54 -22.60 -16.35
CA THR A 54 5.50 -23.26 -15.03
C THR A 54 6.84 -23.18 -14.30
N ASP A 55 7.94 -23.15 -15.05
CA ASP A 55 9.29 -23.29 -14.54
C ASP A 55 10.04 -21.94 -14.46
N SER A 56 9.41 -20.85 -14.89
CA SER A 56 9.96 -19.48 -14.87
C SER A 56 8.92 -18.50 -14.34
N MET A 57 9.30 -17.59 -13.45
CA MET A 57 8.40 -16.56 -12.92
C MET A 57 8.27 -15.40 -13.93
N LYS A 58 7.29 -15.49 -14.84
CA LYS A 58 7.02 -14.43 -15.82
C LYS A 58 6.21 -13.29 -15.19
N LEU A 59 6.59 -12.05 -15.50
CA LEU A 59 5.86 -10.84 -15.11
C LEU A 59 4.63 -10.68 -16.01
N ASN A 60 3.49 -11.22 -15.57
CA ASN A 60 2.29 -11.35 -16.39
C ASN A 60 1.05 -10.67 -15.80
N ALA A 61 1.17 -10.00 -14.65
CA ALA A 61 0.11 -9.20 -14.06
C ALA A 61 0.66 -7.87 -13.51
N ILE A 62 -0.12 -6.79 -13.63
CA ILE A 62 0.06 -5.57 -12.84
C ILE A 62 -0.46 -5.86 -11.43
N ASP A 63 0.37 -5.58 -10.43
CA ASP A 63 -0.01 -5.72 -9.02
C ASP A 63 -1.04 -4.66 -8.62
N GLY A 64 -2.25 -5.10 -8.28
CA GLY A 64 -3.31 -4.19 -7.86
C GLY A 64 -2.98 -3.42 -6.58
N TYR A 65 -2.09 -3.94 -5.74
CA TYR A 65 -1.64 -3.23 -4.54
C TYR A 65 -0.80 -2.05 -4.97
N SER A 66 0.15 -2.26 -5.88
CA SER A 66 0.92 -1.20 -6.51
C SER A 66 0.06 -0.17 -7.29
N PHE A 67 -1.07 -0.61 -7.86
CA PHE A 67 -1.98 0.18 -8.70
C PHE A 67 -3.30 0.55 -8.00
N ARG A 68 -3.20 1.12 -6.78
CA ARG A 68 -4.37 1.46 -5.94
C ARG A 68 -4.59 2.94 -5.65
N SER A 69 -3.54 3.75 -5.71
CA SER A 69 -3.60 5.16 -5.29
C SER A 69 -4.35 6.00 -6.31
N GLY A 70 -5.14 6.96 -5.84
CA GLY A 70 -5.83 7.92 -6.71
C GLY A 70 -4.86 8.61 -7.68
N ASN A 71 -5.30 8.81 -8.92
CA ASN A 71 -4.50 9.35 -10.03
C ASN A 71 -3.31 8.50 -10.48
N ASN A 72 -3.14 7.26 -10.01
CA ASN A 72 -2.25 6.33 -10.68
C ASN A 72 -2.77 6.05 -12.10
N ILE A 73 -1.88 6.03 -13.09
CA ILE A 73 -2.21 5.84 -14.51
C ILE A 73 -1.32 4.74 -15.07
N ILE A 74 -1.95 3.83 -15.80
CA ILE A 74 -1.28 2.87 -16.70
C ILE A 74 -1.70 3.17 -18.13
N THR A 75 -0.76 3.08 -19.08
CA THR A 75 -1.01 3.33 -20.50
C THR A 75 -0.45 2.21 -21.34
N TYR A 76 -1.26 1.75 -22.28
CA TYR A 76 -0.90 0.80 -23.33
C TYR A 76 -0.88 1.53 -24.67
N GLU A 77 0.05 1.14 -25.54
CA GLU A 77 0.08 1.55 -26.94
C GLU A 77 -0.47 0.40 -27.79
N ILE A 78 -1.46 0.68 -28.62
CA ILE A 78 -2.11 -0.29 -29.50
C ILE A 78 -1.97 0.20 -30.94
N ASP A 79 -1.58 -0.68 -31.85
CA ASP A 79 -1.55 -0.40 -33.29
C ASP A 79 -2.85 -0.96 -33.90
N VAL A 80 -3.77 -0.07 -34.26
CA VAL A 80 -5.09 -0.42 -34.78
C VAL A 80 -4.99 -0.64 -36.29
N PRO A 81 -5.34 -1.83 -36.80
CA PRO A 81 -5.09 -2.21 -38.19
C PRO A 81 -6.09 -1.58 -39.16
N GLU A 82 -7.35 -1.36 -38.74
CA GLU A 82 -8.41 -0.83 -39.59
C GLU A 82 -9.25 0.20 -38.82
N THR A 83 -9.70 1.25 -39.50
CA THR A 83 -10.55 2.27 -38.87
C THR A 83 -11.96 1.72 -38.64
N GLY A 84 -12.47 1.82 -37.42
CA GLY A 84 -13.84 1.38 -37.11
C GLY A 84 -14.14 1.30 -35.62
N TYR A 85 -15.24 0.62 -35.30
CA TYR A 85 -15.63 0.36 -33.92
C TYR A 85 -14.95 -0.90 -33.38
N TYR A 86 -14.56 -0.82 -32.11
CA TYR A 86 -14.01 -1.90 -31.33
C TYR A 86 -14.60 -1.92 -29.93
N HIS A 87 -14.62 -3.08 -29.30
CA HIS A 87 -14.83 -3.25 -27.88
C HIS A 87 -13.48 -3.25 -27.16
N LEU A 88 -13.39 -2.49 -26.08
CA LEU A 88 -12.27 -2.56 -25.15
C LEU A 88 -12.63 -3.41 -23.95
N GLY A 89 -11.67 -4.18 -23.46
CA GLY A 89 -11.87 -4.98 -22.27
C GLY A 89 -10.58 -5.26 -21.52
N ILE A 90 -10.73 -5.94 -20.38
CA ILE A 90 -9.63 -6.22 -19.48
C ILE A 90 -9.84 -7.59 -18.81
N LYS A 91 -8.74 -8.30 -18.60
CA LYS A 91 -8.68 -9.43 -17.68
C LYS A 91 -8.20 -8.92 -16.33
N TYR A 92 -9.07 -8.89 -15.34
CA TYR A 92 -8.80 -8.27 -14.06
C TYR A 92 -9.15 -9.17 -12.88
N ARG A 93 -8.56 -8.88 -11.72
CA ARG A 93 -9.00 -9.36 -10.42
C ARG A 93 -9.15 -8.17 -9.47
N GLN A 94 -10.26 -8.12 -8.74
CA GLN A 94 -10.51 -7.13 -7.71
C GLN A 94 -10.84 -7.88 -6.44
N ASP A 95 -9.86 -8.02 -5.56
CA ASP A 95 -9.99 -8.62 -4.23
C ASP A 95 -9.59 -7.66 -3.11
N TYR A 96 -9.35 -6.39 -3.45
CA TYR A 96 -8.90 -5.33 -2.54
C TYR A 96 -10.03 -4.80 -1.64
N LEU A 97 -11.16 -4.43 -2.24
CA LEU A 97 -12.34 -3.97 -1.51
C LEU A 97 -13.38 -5.09 -1.47
N MET A 98 -13.48 -5.76 -0.33
CA MET A 98 -14.33 -6.94 -0.18
C MET A 98 -15.79 -6.61 -0.52
N GLN A 99 -16.29 -7.24 -1.60
CA GLN A 99 -17.66 -7.10 -2.11
C GLN A 99 -18.04 -5.66 -2.51
N MET A 100 -17.07 -4.78 -2.72
CA MET A 100 -17.28 -3.42 -3.21
C MET A 100 -16.47 -3.21 -4.49
N PRO A 101 -16.97 -2.44 -5.46
CA PRO A 101 -16.24 -2.22 -6.70
C PRO A 101 -15.04 -1.29 -6.51
N VAL A 102 -14.21 -1.21 -7.54
CA VAL A 102 -13.24 -0.12 -7.73
C VAL A 102 -13.51 0.55 -9.06
N PHE A 103 -13.01 1.77 -9.21
CA PHE A 103 -13.36 2.60 -10.34
C PHE A 103 -12.12 3.02 -11.15
N ARG A 104 -12.28 3.14 -12.47
CA ARG A 104 -11.27 3.69 -13.37
C ARG A 104 -11.89 4.69 -14.34
N GLU A 105 -11.14 5.73 -14.68
CA GLU A 105 -11.41 6.54 -15.86
C GLU A 105 -10.61 5.99 -17.03
N LEU A 106 -11.26 5.81 -18.16
CA LEU A 106 -10.65 5.44 -19.43
C LEU A 106 -10.43 6.69 -20.28
N SER A 107 -9.22 6.83 -20.80
CA SER A 107 -8.92 7.79 -21.86
C SER A 107 -8.27 7.13 -23.06
N ILE A 108 -8.62 7.62 -24.24
CA ILE A 108 -8.07 7.24 -25.54
C ILE A 108 -7.36 8.48 -26.09
N ASP A 109 -6.07 8.36 -26.34
CA ASP A 109 -5.19 9.47 -26.78
C ASP A 109 -5.21 10.70 -25.86
N GLY A 110 -5.45 10.47 -24.57
CA GLY A 110 -5.49 11.51 -23.54
C GLY A 110 -6.86 12.17 -23.35
N GLU A 111 -7.88 11.76 -24.10
CA GLU A 111 -9.26 12.27 -23.97
C GLU A 111 -10.22 11.18 -23.47
N VAL A 112 -11.15 11.56 -22.59
CA VAL A 112 -12.24 10.67 -22.17
C VAL A 112 -13.31 10.70 -23.27
N PRO A 113 -13.66 9.56 -23.89
CA PRO A 113 -14.48 9.55 -25.10
C PRO A 113 -15.95 9.95 -24.86
N PHE A 114 -16.51 9.58 -23.71
CA PHE A 114 -17.89 9.87 -23.30
C PHE A 114 -18.03 9.77 -21.77
N GLU A 115 -19.15 10.24 -21.22
CA GLU A 115 -19.41 10.35 -19.78
C GLU A 115 -19.19 9.03 -19.02
N GLU A 116 -19.72 7.92 -19.51
CA GLU A 116 -19.62 6.62 -18.85
C GLU A 116 -18.17 6.09 -18.80
N ALA A 117 -17.31 6.51 -19.74
CA ALA A 117 -15.89 6.18 -19.72
C ALA A 117 -15.12 6.93 -18.63
N SER A 118 -15.68 8.01 -18.06
CA SER A 118 -15.08 8.69 -16.91
C SER A 118 -15.20 7.87 -15.62
N MET A 119 -16.06 6.84 -15.60
CA MET A 119 -16.27 6.00 -14.42
C MET A 119 -16.64 4.56 -14.79
N LEU A 120 -15.64 3.79 -15.22
CA LEU A 120 -15.75 2.35 -15.37
C LEU A 120 -15.74 1.64 -14.01
N THR A 121 -16.67 0.73 -13.80
CA THR A 121 -16.86 -0.01 -12.54
C THR A 121 -16.30 -1.43 -12.65
N PHE A 122 -15.46 -1.83 -11.69
CA PHE A 122 -14.88 -3.17 -11.58
C PHE A 122 -15.33 -3.81 -10.28
N HIS A 123 -16.29 -4.74 -10.36
CA HIS A 123 -16.85 -5.40 -9.19
C HIS A 123 -15.90 -6.45 -8.60
N TYR A 124 -16.15 -6.77 -7.33
CA TYR A 124 -15.36 -7.74 -6.59
C TYR A 124 -15.35 -9.13 -7.23
N THR A 125 -14.15 -9.66 -7.44
CA THR A 125 -13.90 -11.02 -7.92
C THR A 125 -12.65 -11.59 -7.28
N LYS A 126 -12.78 -12.79 -6.71
CA LYS A 126 -11.65 -13.55 -6.12
C LYS A 126 -10.68 -14.11 -7.14
N ASP A 127 -11.14 -14.30 -8.38
CA ASP A 127 -10.32 -14.86 -9.46
C ASP A 127 -10.27 -13.89 -10.63
N TYR A 128 -9.33 -14.08 -11.55
CA TYR A 128 -9.33 -13.34 -12.80
C TYR A 128 -10.60 -13.60 -13.62
N GLN A 129 -11.17 -12.52 -14.14
CA GLN A 129 -12.32 -12.51 -15.02
C GLN A 129 -12.06 -11.54 -16.18
N ASN A 130 -12.68 -11.84 -17.32
CA ASN A 130 -12.68 -10.93 -18.46
C ASN A 130 -13.91 -10.04 -18.37
N LEU A 131 -13.71 -8.76 -18.67
CA LEU A 131 -14.76 -7.76 -18.75
C LEU A 131 -14.51 -6.91 -19.99
N LEU A 132 -15.42 -6.97 -20.95
CA LEU A 132 -15.56 -5.87 -21.90
C LEU A 132 -16.16 -4.68 -21.14
N PHE A 133 -15.73 -3.47 -21.44
CA PHE A 133 -16.23 -2.29 -20.74
C PHE A 133 -17.73 -2.15 -21.00
N GLN A 134 -18.48 -2.19 -19.89
CA GLN A 134 -19.90 -2.53 -19.79
C GLN A 134 -20.22 -4.02 -19.98
N GLN A 135 -20.86 -4.64 -18.97
CA GLN A 135 -21.11 -6.09 -18.93
C GLN A 135 -22.19 -6.55 -19.91
N GLU A 136 -23.37 -5.91 -19.87
CA GLU A 136 -24.53 -6.37 -20.64
C GLU A 136 -24.45 -5.92 -22.10
N GLU A 137 -24.12 -4.66 -22.32
CA GLU A 137 -23.99 -4.05 -23.66
C GLU A 137 -22.62 -3.38 -23.78
N PRO A 138 -21.58 -4.12 -24.22
CA PRO A 138 -20.23 -3.58 -24.34
C PRO A 138 -20.16 -2.29 -25.16
N PHE A 139 -19.47 -1.29 -24.62
CA PHE A 139 -19.28 -0.02 -25.31
C PHE A 139 -18.46 -0.23 -26.59
N LYS A 140 -18.82 0.54 -27.63
CA LYS A 140 -18.10 0.62 -28.89
C LYS A 140 -17.24 1.87 -28.87
N PHE A 141 -15.94 1.70 -29.10
CA PHE A 141 -14.96 2.76 -29.21
C PHE A 141 -14.53 2.87 -30.66
N TYR A 142 -14.74 4.04 -31.25
CA TYR A 142 -14.27 4.36 -32.59
C TYR A 142 -12.78 4.68 -32.55
N LEU A 143 -11.99 3.93 -33.32
CA LEU A 143 -10.54 4.10 -33.44
C LEU A 143 -10.18 4.23 -34.92
N GLN A 144 -9.17 5.06 -35.19
CA GLN A 144 -8.61 5.20 -36.53
C GLN A 144 -7.51 4.17 -36.74
N GLU A 145 -7.13 3.93 -38.00
CA GLU A 145 -5.96 3.11 -38.31
C GLU A 145 -4.69 3.80 -37.78
N GLY A 146 -3.85 3.03 -37.09
CA GLY A 146 -2.57 3.47 -36.54
C GLY A 146 -2.49 3.40 -35.01
N LYS A 147 -1.54 4.13 -34.45
CA LYS A 147 -1.18 4.01 -33.03
C LYS A 147 -2.10 4.84 -32.14
N HIS A 148 -2.68 4.17 -31.14
CA HIS A 148 -3.53 4.77 -30.11
C HIS A 148 -2.99 4.47 -28.71
N LYS A 149 -3.21 5.42 -27.79
CA LYS A 149 -2.87 5.27 -26.37
C LYS A 149 -4.14 5.01 -25.56
N ILE A 150 -4.21 3.84 -24.92
CA ILE A 150 -5.31 3.49 -24.02
C ILE A 150 -4.81 3.62 -22.59
N SER A 151 -5.40 4.53 -21.82
CA SER A 151 -4.99 4.79 -20.45
C SER A 151 -6.11 4.56 -19.45
N LEU A 152 -5.78 3.93 -18.32
CA LEU A 152 -6.67 3.72 -17.19
C LEU A 152 -6.14 4.49 -15.99
N ARG A 153 -6.92 5.46 -15.49
CA ARG A 153 -6.62 6.25 -14.31
C ARG A 153 -7.44 5.76 -13.12
N VAL A 154 -6.81 5.63 -11.95
CA VAL A 154 -7.52 5.35 -10.69
C VAL A 154 -8.31 6.59 -10.26
N ILE A 155 -9.62 6.42 -10.09
CA ILE A 155 -10.53 7.45 -9.56
C ILE A 155 -11.07 7.00 -8.20
N LEU A 156 -11.28 7.95 -7.29
CA LEU A 156 -11.75 7.74 -5.90
C LEU A 156 -13.05 8.50 -5.61
N GLU A 157 -13.49 9.31 -6.57
CA GLU A 157 -14.63 10.23 -6.50
C GLU A 157 -15.91 9.56 -5.98
N PRO A 158 -16.26 8.31 -6.36
CA PRO A 158 -17.47 7.65 -5.85
C PRO A 158 -17.48 7.40 -4.33
N TYR A 159 -16.32 7.44 -3.67
CA TYR A 159 -16.20 7.28 -2.22
C TYR A 159 -15.97 8.58 -1.47
N ARG A 160 -15.93 9.73 -2.16
CA ARG A 160 -15.59 11.03 -1.55
C ARG A 160 -16.57 11.44 -0.46
N ASP A 161 -17.87 11.44 -0.74
CA ASP A 161 -18.87 11.92 0.22
C ASP A 161 -18.89 11.05 1.48
N ALA A 162 -18.79 9.73 1.30
CA ALA A 162 -18.63 8.80 2.41
C ALA A 162 -17.36 9.11 3.22
N TYR A 163 -16.23 9.34 2.56
CA TYR A 163 -14.98 9.72 3.21
C TYR A 163 -15.13 11.01 4.03
N GLU A 164 -15.66 12.08 3.46
CA GLU A 164 -15.82 13.39 4.12
C GLU A 164 -16.76 13.29 5.33
N ILE A 165 -17.89 12.59 5.19
CA ILE A 165 -18.83 12.36 6.30
C ILE A 165 -18.16 11.58 7.44
N LEU A 166 -17.44 10.49 7.12
CA LEU A 166 -16.79 9.67 8.15
C LEU A 166 -15.66 10.41 8.87
N VAL A 167 -14.86 11.22 8.15
CA VAL A 167 -13.85 12.09 8.76
C VAL A 167 -14.51 13.08 9.72
N GLY A 168 -15.58 13.76 9.28
CA GLY A 168 -16.31 14.69 10.15
C GLY A 168 -16.89 14.04 11.41
N ILE A 169 -17.45 12.83 11.31
CA ILE A 169 -17.93 12.08 12.49
C ILE A 169 -16.76 11.71 13.41
N MET A 170 -15.61 11.30 12.86
CA MET A 170 -14.42 10.93 13.65
C MET A 170 -13.86 12.13 14.41
N ASP A 171 -13.87 13.32 13.81
CA ASP A 171 -13.47 14.57 14.45
C ASP A 171 -14.45 14.92 15.59
N GLU A 172 -15.77 14.88 15.33
CA GLU A 172 -16.79 15.13 16.35
C GLU A 172 -16.75 14.11 17.52
N ILE A 173 -16.39 12.85 17.25
CA ILE A 173 -16.14 11.83 18.29
C ILE A 173 -14.91 12.21 19.12
N THR A 174 -13.84 12.69 18.47
CA THR A 174 -12.61 13.10 19.15
C THR A 174 -12.89 14.28 20.08
N ASP A 175 -13.63 15.29 19.62
CA ASP A 175 -14.07 16.43 20.44
C ASP A 175 -14.87 15.99 21.66
N LEU A 176 -15.91 15.17 21.45
CA LEU A 176 -16.72 14.63 22.56
C LEU A 176 -15.85 13.85 23.55
N SER A 177 -14.87 13.08 23.05
CA SER A 177 -13.97 12.30 23.91
C SER A 177 -13.13 13.21 24.82
N LEU A 178 -12.67 14.36 24.31
CA LEU A 178 -11.89 15.33 25.07
C LEU A 178 -12.77 16.09 26.07
N GLU A 179 -13.99 16.47 25.69
CA GLU A 179 -14.97 17.07 26.60
C GLU A 179 -15.26 16.15 27.80
N ILE A 180 -15.50 14.86 27.55
CA ILE A 180 -15.75 13.87 28.61
C ILE A 180 -14.51 13.69 29.49
N LYS A 181 -13.32 13.52 28.89
CA LYS A 181 -12.05 13.37 29.65
C LYS A 181 -11.76 14.59 30.53
N LYS A 182 -12.10 15.80 30.09
CA LYS A 182 -11.97 17.02 30.90
C LYS A 182 -12.85 16.97 32.17
N LEU A 183 -14.03 16.35 32.09
CA LEU A 183 -14.96 16.21 33.21
C LEU A 183 -14.55 15.07 34.16
N THR A 184 -14.10 13.94 33.62
CA THR A 184 -13.86 12.73 34.40
C THR A 184 -12.40 12.55 34.83
N GLY A 185 -11.45 13.22 34.16
CA GLY A 185 -10.03 13.03 34.36
C GLY A 185 -9.58 11.61 34.00
N ASN A 186 -8.45 11.17 34.59
CA ASN A 186 -7.82 9.88 34.30
C ASN A 186 -8.36 8.67 35.11
N ASN A 187 -9.48 8.84 35.84
CA ASN A 187 -10.03 7.77 36.69
C ASN A 187 -11.45 7.40 36.26
N PRO A 188 -11.62 6.31 35.47
CA PRO A 188 -12.93 5.76 35.17
C PRO A 188 -13.42 4.95 36.38
N ASP A 189 -13.87 5.65 37.43
CA ASP A 189 -14.59 4.98 38.51
C ASP A 189 -15.90 4.44 37.94
N GLN A 190 -15.94 3.13 37.70
CA GLN A 190 -17.09 2.42 37.10
C GLN A 190 -18.35 2.49 37.97
N TYR A 191 -18.21 2.84 39.25
CA TYR A 191 -19.32 2.96 40.20
C TYR A 191 -19.83 4.41 40.33
N ARG A 192 -19.18 5.36 39.65
CA ARG A 192 -19.59 6.77 39.67
C ARG A 192 -20.57 7.03 38.54
N THR A 193 -21.82 7.33 38.90
CA THR A 193 -22.82 7.80 37.95
C THR A 193 -22.58 9.25 37.62
N TRP A 194 -22.35 9.54 36.35
CA TRP A 194 -22.29 10.90 35.81
C TRP A 194 -23.66 11.26 35.27
N LYS A 195 -23.99 12.55 35.25
CA LYS A 195 -25.13 13.06 34.49
C LYS A 195 -24.57 13.88 33.35
N LEU A 196 -24.15 13.22 32.27
CA LEU A 196 -23.44 13.89 31.18
C LEU A 196 -24.29 14.96 30.52
N VAL A 197 -25.61 14.76 30.43
CA VAL A 197 -26.55 15.74 29.87
C VAL A 197 -26.52 17.08 30.62
N ASP A 198 -26.18 17.08 31.92
CA ASP A 198 -26.08 18.33 32.70
C ASP A 198 -24.83 19.16 32.29
N TYR A 199 -23.81 18.53 31.72
CA TYR A 199 -22.54 19.17 31.34
C TYR A 199 -22.36 19.30 29.81
N ILE A 200 -22.91 18.36 29.05
CA ILE A 200 -22.88 18.28 27.58
C ILE A 200 -24.34 18.09 27.12
N PRO A 201 -25.15 19.15 27.08
CA PRO A 201 -26.60 19.04 26.88
C PRO A 201 -27.01 18.48 25.52
N ASP A 202 -26.13 18.55 24.51
CA ASP A 202 -26.35 18.12 23.14
C ASP A 202 -25.78 16.72 22.84
N ILE A 203 -25.26 16.00 23.83
CA ILE A 203 -24.60 14.69 23.64
C ILE A 203 -25.49 13.67 22.92
N GLU A 204 -26.77 13.61 23.29
CA GLU A 204 -27.76 12.75 22.66
C GLU A 204 -27.98 13.11 21.19
N GLN A 205 -28.10 14.40 20.90
CA GLN A 205 -28.31 14.92 19.55
C GLN A 205 -27.09 14.65 18.65
N ARG A 206 -25.87 14.76 19.19
CA ARG A 206 -24.64 14.43 18.45
C ARG A 206 -24.62 12.95 18.05
N LEU A 207 -24.89 12.05 18.99
CA LEU A 207 -24.97 10.61 18.73
C LEU A 207 -26.07 10.26 17.72
N ASP A 208 -27.26 10.86 17.84
CA ASP A 208 -28.36 10.66 16.89
C ASP A 208 -27.98 11.11 15.47
N LYS A 209 -27.31 12.27 15.35
CA LYS A 209 -26.78 12.76 14.07
C LYS A 209 -25.76 11.78 13.48
N TRP A 210 -24.81 11.30 14.27
CA TRP A 210 -23.80 10.36 13.77
C TRP A 210 -24.43 9.05 13.29
N LEU A 211 -25.36 8.48 14.07
CA LEU A 211 -26.07 7.26 13.68
C LEU A 211 -26.81 7.44 12.36
N SER A 212 -27.54 8.55 12.19
CA SER A 212 -28.24 8.85 10.93
C SER A 212 -27.28 9.00 9.74
N LEU A 213 -26.16 9.69 9.93
CA LEU A 213 -25.15 9.86 8.87
C LEU A 213 -24.47 8.54 8.51
N LEU A 214 -24.12 7.71 9.49
CA LEU A 214 -23.56 6.38 9.25
C LEU A 214 -24.53 5.48 8.47
N GLU A 215 -25.83 5.55 8.79
CA GLU A 215 -26.87 4.84 8.06
C GLU A 215 -26.98 5.33 6.61
N GLN A 216 -26.98 6.65 6.38
CA GLN A 216 -26.99 7.24 5.04
C GLN A 216 -25.79 6.79 4.21
N VAL A 217 -24.58 6.84 4.79
CA VAL A 217 -23.35 6.35 4.15
C VAL A 217 -23.45 4.85 3.83
N SER A 218 -23.90 4.03 4.78
CA SER A 218 -24.07 2.58 4.57
C SER A 218 -25.03 2.29 3.42
N ASN A 219 -26.17 2.97 3.39
CA ASN A 219 -27.19 2.79 2.35
C ASN A 219 -26.68 3.25 0.98
N HIS A 220 -26.01 4.39 0.90
CA HIS A 220 -25.43 4.87 -0.33
C HIS A 220 -24.37 3.90 -0.88
N LEU A 221 -23.43 3.46 -0.05
CA LEU A 221 -22.36 2.53 -0.46
C LEU A 221 -22.91 1.16 -0.91
N ARG A 222 -23.98 0.67 -0.27
CA ARG A 222 -24.64 -0.58 -0.69
C ARG A 222 -25.14 -0.53 -2.13
N THR A 223 -25.46 0.65 -2.67
CA THR A 223 -25.91 0.78 -4.08
C THR A 223 -24.85 0.39 -5.11
N TYR A 224 -23.56 0.43 -4.73
CA TYR A 224 -22.45 0.05 -5.62
C TYR A 224 -22.15 -1.46 -5.61
N SER A 225 -22.75 -2.20 -4.67
CA SER A 225 -22.45 -3.62 -4.45
C SER A 225 -23.57 -4.51 -4.98
N HIS A 226 -23.21 -5.69 -5.46
CA HIS A 226 -24.18 -6.77 -5.76
C HIS A 226 -24.55 -7.59 -4.52
N HIS A 227 -23.98 -7.27 -3.37
CA HIS A 227 -24.25 -7.90 -2.08
C HIS A 227 -24.94 -6.92 -1.13
N ASP A 228 -26.01 -7.37 -0.49
CA ASP A 228 -26.78 -6.58 0.48
C ASP A 228 -25.94 -6.12 1.67
N ASN A 229 -24.99 -6.95 2.11
CA ASN A 229 -24.08 -6.66 3.23
C ASN A 229 -22.62 -6.84 2.78
N PRO A 230 -22.06 -5.85 2.09
CA PRO A 230 -20.68 -5.91 1.62
C PRO A 230 -19.72 -6.01 2.79
N GLY A 231 -18.75 -6.90 2.69
CA GLY A 231 -17.74 -7.13 3.71
C GLY A 231 -16.91 -5.89 4.04
N LEU A 232 -16.71 -4.97 3.09
CA LEU A 232 -16.07 -3.68 3.36
C LEU A 232 -16.80 -2.92 4.48
N LEU A 233 -18.14 -2.98 4.54
CA LEU A 233 -18.95 -2.18 5.47
C LEU A 233 -19.02 -2.77 6.89
N THR A 234 -18.32 -3.88 7.18
CA THR A 234 -18.37 -4.51 8.52
C THR A 234 -17.95 -3.55 9.64
N ASN A 235 -16.84 -2.81 9.47
CA ASN A 235 -16.37 -1.87 10.49
C ASN A 235 -17.34 -0.68 10.67
N LEU A 236 -17.96 -0.21 9.58
CA LEU A 236 -18.99 0.83 9.64
C LEU A 236 -20.19 0.37 10.47
N ASN A 237 -20.70 -0.84 10.21
CA ASN A 237 -21.83 -1.41 10.94
C ASN A 237 -21.50 -1.64 12.42
N LEU A 238 -20.29 -2.12 12.74
CA LEU A 238 -19.86 -2.30 14.13
C LEU A 238 -19.73 -0.95 14.85
N ALA A 239 -19.17 0.08 14.20
CA ALA A 239 -19.10 1.42 14.76
C ALA A 239 -20.50 1.97 15.06
N TYR A 240 -21.44 1.83 14.13
CA TYR A 240 -22.85 2.16 14.35
C TYR A 240 -23.40 1.46 15.59
N THR A 241 -23.23 0.13 15.73
CA THR A 241 -23.69 -0.61 16.91
C THR A 241 -23.04 -0.14 18.21
N GLN A 242 -21.77 0.29 18.20
CA GLN A 242 -21.15 0.85 19.41
C GLN A 242 -21.75 2.19 19.79
N LEU A 243 -21.94 3.09 18.82
CA LEU A 243 -22.55 4.39 19.06
C LEU A 243 -24.01 4.25 19.50
N GLU A 244 -24.75 3.30 18.95
CA GLU A 244 -26.13 2.99 19.33
C GLU A 244 -26.21 2.56 20.80
N LYS A 245 -25.31 1.66 21.23
CA LYS A 245 -25.21 1.25 22.65
C LYS A 245 -24.83 2.39 23.59
N LEU A 246 -24.03 3.35 23.13
CA LEU A 246 -23.68 4.54 23.91
C LEU A 246 -24.84 5.54 23.95
N ARG A 247 -25.68 5.56 22.91
CA ARG A 247 -26.87 6.40 22.81
C ARG A 247 -28.01 5.94 23.72
N GLU A 248 -28.13 4.63 23.96
CA GLU A 248 -29.13 4.05 24.88
C GLU A 248 -29.01 4.60 26.32
N ASP A 249 -27.79 4.86 26.77
CA ASP A 249 -27.51 5.45 28.08
C ASP A 249 -26.20 6.25 28.02
N VAL A 250 -26.35 7.56 27.78
CA VAL A 250 -25.22 8.49 27.63
C VAL A 250 -24.45 8.67 28.93
N ASP A 251 -25.07 8.48 30.09
CA ASP A 251 -24.44 8.64 31.39
C ASP A 251 -23.39 7.54 31.67
N MET A 252 -23.46 6.42 30.94
CA MET A 252 -22.45 5.35 30.97
C MET A 252 -21.25 5.58 30.05
N ILE A 253 -21.27 6.58 29.15
CA ILE A 253 -20.15 6.80 28.22
C ILE A 253 -18.79 6.94 28.92
N PRO A 254 -18.65 7.63 30.08
CA PRO A 254 -17.35 7.78 30.73
C PRO A 254 -16.72 6.45 31.18
N SER A 255 -17.52 5.45 31.54
CA SER A 255 -17.02 4.11 31.88
C SER A 255 -16.86 3.21 30.66
N LYS A 256 -17.34 3.65 29.49
CA LYS A 256 -17.31 2.93 28.21
C LYS A 256 -16.50 3.66 27.13
N MET A 257 -15.52 4.48 27.52
CA MET A 257 -14.64 5.19 26.56
C MET A 257 -13.93 4.26 25.57
N LEU A 258 -13.71 2.99 25.94
CA LEU A 258 -13.19 1.96 25.04
C LEU A 258 -14.09 1.67 23.83
N LEU A 259 -15.39 1.94 23.92
CA LEU A 259 -16.34 1.81 22.81
C LEU A 259 -16.38 3.07 21.94
N LEU A 260 -16.16 4.25 22.53
CA LEU A 260 -16.22 5.53 21.82
C LEU A 260 -14.93 5.84 21.05
N ALA A 261 -13.81 5.94 21.75
CA ALA A 261 -12.55 6.47 21.19
C ALA A 261 -11.26 5.81 21.69
N ASP A 262 -11.23 5.23 22.90
CA ASP A 262 -9.97 4.79 23.54
C ASP A 262 -9.59 3.34 23.21
N GLY A 263 -10.51 2.55 22.67
CA GLY A 263 -10.30 1.13 22.39
C GLY A 263 -9.80 0.86 20.98
N ASN A 264 -9.03 -0.22 20.82
CA ASN A 264 -8.61 -0.75 19.51
C ASN A 264 -9.80 -1.20 18.63
N THR A 265 -10.98 -1.37 19.22
CA THR A 265 -12.24 -1.69 18.54
C THR A 265 -13.31 -0.65 18.83
N SER A 266 -12.91 0.59 19.14
CA SER A 266 -13.82 1.71 19.34
C SER A 266 -14.46 2.15 18.02
N ALA A 267 -15.55 2.91 18.12
CA ALA A 267 -16.19 3.53 16.97
C ALA A 267 -15.19 4.38 16.18
N ALA A 268 -14.42 5.26 16.84
CA ALA A 268 -13.40 6.09 16.19
C ALA A 268 -12.38 5.25 15.39
N GLN A 269 -11.84 4.17 16.00
CA GLN A 269 -10.85 3.31 15.34
C GLN A 269 -11.45 2.55 14.13
N MET A 270 -12.70 2.08 14.25
CA MET A 270 -13.39 1.39 13.16
C MET A 270 -13.69 2.34 11.99
N LEU A 271 -14.14 3.57 12.27
CA LEU A 271 -14.34 4.59 11.25
C LEU A 271 -13.03 5.01 10.60
N GLY A 272 -11.97 5.23 11.39
CA GLY A 272 -10.62 5.48 10.88
C GLY A 272 -10.12 4.38 9.93
N SER A 273 -10.39 3.12 10.28
CA SER A 273 -10.05 1.97 9.42
C SER A 273 -10.85 1.96 8.11
N MET A 274 -12.12 2.37 8.12
CA MET A 274 -12.95 2.52 6.92
C MET A 274 -12.44 3.62 5.99
N ILE A 275 -12.12 4.78 6.57
CA ILE A 275 -11.60 5.95 5.85
C ILE A 275 -10.36 5.56 5.03
N GLN A 276 -9.45 4.75 5.59
CA GLN A 276 -8.25 4.29 4.87
C GLN A 276 -8.56 3.44 3.64
N ASN A 277 -9.65 2.67 3.64
CA ASN A 277 -10.01 1.83 2.50
C ASN A 277 -10.52 2.68 1.32
N PHE A 278 -11.23 3.78 1.57
CA PHE A 278 -11.75 4.66 0.50
C PHE A 278 -10.64 5.38 -0.27
N LEU A 279 -9.43 5.45 0.28
CA LEU A 279 -8.26 6.02 -0.38
C LEU A 279 -7.57 5.05 -1.35
N GLN A 280 -8.07 3.81 -1.49
CA GLN A 280 -7.39 2.73 -2.20
C GLN A 280 -8.35 1.96 -3.10
N ASN A 281 -8.15 2.09 -4.42
CA ASN A 281 -8.91 1.37 -5.44
C ASN A 281 -7.98 0.44 -6.22
N GLY A 282 -7.51 -0.64 -5.58
CA GLY A 282 -6.59 -1.61 -6.19
C GLY A 282 -7.27 -2.50 -7.24
N LEU A 283 -6.57 -2.75 -8.35
CA LEU A 283 -7.05 -3.61 -9.45
C LEU A 283 -5.87 -4.37 -10.04
N ASP A 284 -5.88 -5.70 -9.94
CA ASP A 284 -4.94 -6.53 -10.67
C ASP A 284 -5.34 -6.56 -12.15
N VAL A 285 -4.38 -6.35 -13.04
CA VAL A 285 -4.61 -6.36 -14.50
C VAL A 285 -3.67 -7.35 -15.15
N GLN A 286 -4.19 -8.34 -15.87
CA GLN A 286 -3.38 -9.35 -16.54
C GLN A 286 -3.28 -9.11 -18.05
N SER A 287 -4.36 -8.63 -18.66
CA SER A 287 -4.43 -8.33 -20.09
C SER A 287 -5.40 -7.20 -20.38
N ILE A 288 -5.12 -6.43 -21.43
CA ILE A 288 -6.09 -5.55 -22.09
C ILE A 288 -6.46 -6.18 -23.44
N TYR A 289 -7.73 -6.07 -23.78
CA TYR A 289 -8.33 -6.56 -25.01
C TYR A 289 -8.83 -5.39 -25.84
N LEU A 290 -8.51 -5.41 -27.13
CA LEU A 290 -9.23 -4.67 -28.17
C LEU A 290 -9.82 -5.74 -29.09
N THR A 291 -11.13 -5.82 -29.19
CA THR A 291 -11.80 -6.89 -29.95
C THR A 291 -12.97 -6.36 -30.73
N GLY A 292 -13.15 -6.88 -31.93
CA GLY A 292 -14.33 -6.70 -32.74
C GLY A 292 -15.47 -7.64 -32.32
N ASP A 293 -16.05 -8.33 -33.30
CA ASP A 293 -17.06 -9.40 -33.12
C ASP A 293 -16.51 -10.70 -32.52
N ILE A 294 -15.21 -10.78 -32.23
CA ILE A 294 -14.58 -12.00 -31.70
C ILE A 294 -14.82 -12.12 -30.18
N GLU A 295 -15.33 -13.27 -29.75
CA GLU A 295 -15.44 -13.61 -28.33
C GLU A 295 -14.08 -13.64 -27.63
N LEU A 296 -14.01 -13.10 -26.42
CA LEU A 296 -12.78 -13.14 -25.62
C LEU A 296 -12.40 -14.59 -25.27
N PRO A 297 -11.10 -14.90 -25.16
CA PRO A 297 -10.64 -16.20 -24.67
C PRO A 297 -11.17 -16.44 -23.24
N ASN A 298 -11.27 -17.72 -22.84
CA ASN A 298 -11.72 -18.04 -21.48
C ASN A 298 -10.79 -17.42 -20.41
N ALA A 299 -11.37 -16.70 -19.44
CA ALA A 299 -10.61 -16.06 -18.37
C ALA A 299 -9.84 -17.05 -17.49
N LYS A 300 -10.31 -18.30 -17.41
CA LYS A 300 -9.68 -19.36 -16.61
C LYS A 300 -9.37 -20.56 -17.49
N ALA A 301 -8.22 -21.18 -17.22
CA ALA A 301 -7.88 -22.45 -17.82
C ALA A 301 -8.82 -23.54 -17.30
N ASN A 302 -9.09 -24.54 -18.14
CA ASN A 302 -9.92 -25.68 -17.78
C ASN A 302 -9.36 -26.42 -16.54
N PHE A 303 -10.26 -27.06 -15.78
CA PHE A 303 -9.92 -27.73 -14.52
C PHE A 303 -8.75 -28.72 -14.65
N PHE A 304 -8.69 -29.48 -15.75
CA PHE A 304 -7.61 -30.43 -16.02
C PHE A 304 -6.25 -29.74 -16.21
N VAL A 305 -6.21 -28.65 -16.97
CA VAL A 305 -4.99 -27.86 -17.20
C VAL A 305 -4.49 -27.29 -15.87
N ARG A 306 -5.39 -26.67 -15.09
CA ARG A 306 -5.04 -26.13 -13.76
C ARG A 306 -4.52 -27.20 -12.79
N SER A 307 -5.12 -28.38 -12.81
CA SER A 307 -4.71 -29.50 -11.95
C SER A 307 -3.33 -30.02 -12.35
N PHE A 308 -3.11 -30.23 -13.66
CA PHE A 308 -1.82 -30.67 -14.18
C PHE A 308 -0.72 -29.66 -13.90
N GLU A 309 -0.98 -28.38 -14.12
CA GLU A 309 -0.04 -27.28 -13.81
C GLU A 309 0.29 -27.19 -12.32
N SER A 310 -0.70 -27.41 -11.45
CA SER A 310 -0.47 -27.43 -10.00
C SER A 310 0.40 -28.61 -9.57
N ILE A 311 0.22 -29.79 -10.15
CA ILE A 311 1.07 -30.96 -9.91
C ILE A 311 2.49 -30.70 -10.43
N LYS A 312 2.62 -30.20 -11.66
CA LYS A 312 3.90 -29.86 -12.27
C LYS A 312 4.66 -28.85 -11.39
N ARG A 313 4.00 -27.80 -10.93
CA ARG A 313 4.57 -26.79 -10.02
C ARG A 313 4.98 -27.38 -8.67
N PHE A 314 4.17 -28.29 -8.10
CA PHE A 314 4.52 -28.99 -6.86
C PHE A 314 5.83 -29.75 -7.02
N PHE A 315 5.98 -30.58 -8.05
CA PHE A 315 7.23 -31.31 -8.28
C PHE A 315 8.42 -30.40 -8.61
N LEU A 316 8.20 -29.34 -9.41
CA LEU A 316 9.22 -28.33 -9.69
C LEU A 316 9.67 -27.59 -8.43
N SER A 317 8.81 -27.40 -7.43
CA SER A 317 9.19 -26.73 -6.18
C SER A 317 10.21 -27.52 -5.34
N PHE A 318 10.31 -28.84 -5.52
CA PHE A 318 11.34 -29.66 -4.88
C PHE A 318 12.68 -29.66 -5.62
N SER A 319 12.65 -29.49 -6.95
CA SER A 319 13.86 -29.47 -7.79
C SER A 319 14.45 -28.06 -7.95
N LYS A 320 13.61 -27.04 -8.18
CA LYS A 320 13.99 -25.63 -8.25
C LYS A 320 13.77 -24.97 -6.90
N ARG A 321 14.87 -24.74 -6.18
CA ARG A 321 14.87 -24.08 -4.90
C ARG A 321 15.19 -22.59 -5.07
N ASN A 322 14.19 -21.81 -5.50
CA ASN A 322 14.36 -20.38 -5.74
C ASN A 322 14.92 -19.67 -4.50
N TYR A 323 15.92 -18.82 -4.71
CA TYR A 323 16.58 -18.01 -3.67
C TYR A 323 17.23 -18.83 -2.53
N GLN A 324 17.54 -20.11 -2.74
CA GLN A 324 18.43 -20.82 -1.81
C GLN A 324 19.87 -20.48 -2.11
N VAL A 325 20.69 -20.47 -1.06
CA VAL A 325 22.14 -20.45 -1.18
C VAL A 325 22.57 -21.66 -2.00
N THR A 326 23.18 -21.39 -3.15
CA THR A 326 23.85 -22.40 -3.99
C THR A 326 25.33 -22.05 -4.11
N ASP A 327 26.11 -22.92 -4.74
CA ASP A 327 27.50 -22.61 -5.04
C ASP A 327 27.60 -21.41 -5.98
N SER A 328 28.61 -20.56 -5.75
CA SER A 328 28.90 -19.37 -6.56
C SER A 328 29.20 -19.79 -8.01
N THR A 329 28.56 -19.13 -8.98
CA THR A 329 28.83 -19.37 -10.40
C THR A 329 29.83 -18.34 -10.92
N GLU A 330 30.85 -18.80 -11.64
CA GLU A 330 31.88 -17.91 -12.21
C GLU A 330 31.24 -16.85 -13.13
N GLY A 331 31.52 -15.57 -12.87
CA GLY A 331 30.95 -14.44 -13.63
C GLY A 331 29.55 -13.98 -13.20
N VAL A 332 29.02 -14.52 -12.10
CA VAL A 332 27.74 -14.09 -11.48
C VAL A 332 28.03 -13.55 -10.09
N ILE A 333 27.51 -12.35 -9.77
CA ILE A 333 27.63 -11.79 -8.41
C ILE A 333 26.65 -12.52 -7.49
N ASP A 334 27.14 -13.20 -6.44
CA ASP A 334 26.29 -13.83 -5.42
C ASP A 334 26.00 -12.86 -4.27
N VAL A 335 24.72 -12.56 -4.06
CA VAL A 335 24.25 -11.61 -3.06
C VAL A 335 23.33 -12.29 -2.07
N TRP A 336 23.72 -12.31 -0.81
CA TRP A 336 22.87 -12.83 0.26
C TRP A 336 22.07 -11.71 0.91
N VAL A 337 20.77 -11.91 1.03
CA VAL A 337 19.83 -10.85 1.43
C VAL A 337 19.06 -11.26 2.68
N ASN A 338 19.17 -10.46 3.74
CA ASN A 338 18.36 -10.58 4.95
C ASN A 338 17.08 -9.72 4.87
N HIS A 339 16.21 -10.04 3.93
CA HIS A 339 14.91 -9.40 3.79
C HIS A 339 13.82 -10.43 3.45
N PRO A 340 12.53 -10.09 3.67
CA PRO A 340 11.44 -10.93 3.20
C PRO A 340 11.54 -11.20 1.69
N ARG A 341 11.07 -12.37 1.25
CA ARG A 341 11.14 -12.78 -0.17
C ARG A 341 10.56 -11.75 -1.14
N GLN A 342 9.52 -11.02 -0.74
CA GLN A 342 8.91 -9.97 -1.56
C GLN A 342 9.90 -8.86 -1.92
N TYR A 343 10.82 -8.52 -1.00
CA TYR A 343 11.87 -7.53 -1.27
C TYR A 343 12.90 -8.08 -2.25
N ILE A 344 13.25 -9.37 -2.11
CA ILE A 344 14.16 -10.05 -3.05
C ILE A 344 13.57 -10.08 -4.46
N GLU A 345 12.27 -10.35 -4.60
CA GLU A 345 11.59 -10.34 -5.90
C GLU A 345 11.59 -8.94 -6.54
N ILE A 346 11.44 -7.87 -5.74
CA ILE A 346 11.58 -6.49 -6.21
C ILE A 346 13.02 -6.18 -6.62
N MET A 347 14.01 -6.60 -5.82
CA MET A 347 15.43 -6.45 -6.14
C MET A 347 15.78 -7.17 -7.45
N GLN A 348 15.33 -8.40 -7.63
CA GLN A 348 15.53 -9.16 -8.88
C GLN A 348 14.93 -8.40 -10.07
N LEU A 349 13.73 -7.86 -9.93
CA LEU A 349 13.10 -7.07 -10.99
C LEU A 349 13.92 -5.81 -11.33
N MET A 350 14.44 -5.09 -10.32
CA MET A 350 15.30 -3.92 -10.55
C MET A 350 16.63 -4.31 -11.21
N ILE A 351 17.23 -5.41 -10.75
CA ILE A 351 18.46 -5.97 -11.30
C ILE A 351 18.24 -6.33 -12.77
N ASP A 352 17.22 -7.12 -13.08
CA ASP A 352 16.97 -7.61 -14.44
C ASP A 352 16.58 -6.49 -15.41
N SER A 353 15.74 -5.55 -14.96
CA SER A 353 15.21 -4.49 -15.81
C SER A 353 16.18 -3.35 -16.10
N ASP A 354 17.14 -3.10 -15.20
CA ASP A 354 18.07 -1.98 -15.28
C ASP A 354 19.53 -2.43 -15.22
N PHE A 355 19.99 -2.98 -14.09
CA PHE A 355 21.40 -3.29 -13.85
C PHE A 355 21.95 -4.32 -14.86
N THR A 356 21.39 -5.52 -14.91
CA THR A 356 21.79 -6.61 -15.81
C THR A 356 21.59 -6.20 -17.27
N ARG A 357 20.51 -5.50 -17.59
CA ARG A 357 20.22 -5.04 -18.96
C ARG A 357 21.28 -4.07 -19.47
N ASN A 358 21.73 -3.13 -18.64
CA ASN A 358 22.67 -2.08 -19.03
C ASN A 358 24.14 -2.53 -18.92
N THR A 359 24.46 -3.44 -17.99
CA THR A 359 25.84 -3.86 -17.70
C THR A 359 26.19 -5.23 -18.28
N GLY A 360 25.20 -6.09 -18.53
CA GLY A 360 25.39 -7.50 -18.89
C GLY A 360 25.82 -8.40 -17.71
N ILE A 361 26.01 -7.84 -16.51
CA ILE A 361 26.45 -8.58 -15.32
C ILE A 361 25.27 -9.30 -14.70
N GLN A 362 25.40 -10.61 -14.49
CA GLN A 362 24.37 -11.41 -13.83
C GLN A 362 24.52 -11.31 -12.31
N VAL A 363 23.40 -11.24 -11.61
CA VAL A 363 23.34 -11.21 -10.14
C VAL A 363 22.43 -12.32 -9.67
N GLN A 364 22.92 -13.12 -8.75
CA GLN A 364 22.17 -14.16 -8.06
C GLN A 364 21.80 -13.67 -6.65
N LEU A 365 20.51 -13.71 -6.32
CA LEU A 365 20.03 -13.41 -4.98
C LEU A 365 19.76 -14.70 -4.18
N SER A 366 20.25 -14.74 -2.95
CA SER A 366 20.04 -15.85 -2.01
C SER A 366 19.44 -15.31 -0.70
N LEU A 367 18.39 -15.96 -0.19
CA LEU A 367 17.75 -15.57 1.07
C LEU A 367 18.62 -15.99 2.26
N MET A 368 18.97 -15.02 3.11
CA MET A 368 19.75 -15.22 4.33
C MET A 368 19.03 -14.62 5.55
N PRO A 369 18.12 -15.35 6.20
CA PRO A 369 17.36 -14.84 7.35
C PRO A 369 18.19 -14.68 8.64
N ASP A 370 19.38 -15.25 8.70
CA ASP A 370 20.26 -15.25 9.87
C ASP A 370 21.68 -14.84 9.47
N GLU A 371 22.07 -13.64 9.88
CA GLU A 371 23.36 -13.02 9.58
C GLU A 371 24.55 -13.79 10.19
N ASN A 372 24.33 -14.59 11.25
CA ASN A 372 25.39 -15.41 11.85
C ASN A 372 25.96 -16.44 10.86
N LYS A 373 25.18 -16.79 9.81
CA LYS A 373 25.64 -17.68 8.75
C LYS A 373 26.79 -17.10 7.93
N LEU A 374 26.94 -15.77 7.85
CA LEU A 374 28.04 -15.14 7.12
C LEU A 374 29.39 -15.52 7.72
N ILE A 375 29.50 -15.58 9.05
CA ILE A 375 30.76 -15.91 9.74
C ILE A 375 31.14 -17.36 9.44
N LEU A 376 30.17 -18.28 9.53
CA LEU A 376 30.37 -19.69 9.21
C LEU A 376 30.71 -19.90 7.73
N ALA A 377 30.05 -19.19 6.82
CA ALA A 377 30.27 -19.25 5.38
C ALA A 377 31.67 -18.74 5.01
N ASN A 378 32.10 -17.63 5.60
CA ASN A 378 33.45 -17.08 5.42
C ASN A 378 34.52 -18.08 5.89
N ALA A 379 34.36 -18.66 7.08
CA ALA A 379 35.28 -19.69 7.60
C ALA A 379 35.31 -20.97 6.73
N ALA A 380 34.21 -21.29 6.05
CA ALA A 380 34.10 -22.42 5.13
C ALA A 380 34.59 -22.12 3.70
N GLY A 381 34.95 -20.87 3.39
CA GLY A 381 35.35 -20.44 2.05
C GLY A 381 34.20 -20.32 1.05
N ASN A 382 32.95 -20.23 1.53
CA ASN A 382 31.73 -20.17 0.71
C ASN A 382 30.91 -18.91 1.04
N ALA A 383 31.57 -17.78 1.30
CA ALA A 383 30.90 -16.50 1.54
C ALA A 383 30.35 -15.89 0.24
N PRO A 384 29.26 -15.11 0.31
CA PRO A 384 28.80 -14.34 -0.84
C PRO A 384 29.76 -13.22 -1.21
N ASP A 385 29.61 -12.68 -2.42
CA ASP A 385 30.32 -11.47 -2.84
C ASP A 385 29.82 -10.24 -2.07
N VAL A 386 28.50 -10.17 -1.82
CA VAL A 386 27.85 -9.07 -1.09
C VAL A 386 26.79 -9.62 -0.13
N ALA A 387 26.70 -9.04 1.08
CA ALA A 387 25.61 -9.27 2.01
C ALA A 387 24.80 -7.99 2.21
N LEU A 388 23.47 -8.09 2.12
CA LEU A 388 22.51 -7.00 2.28
C LEU A 388 21.55 -7.26 3.45
N GLY A 389 21.05 -6.19 4.07
CA GLY A 389 20.17 -6.27 5.24
C GLY A 389 20.88 -6.69 6.52
N VAL A 390 22.21 -6.49 6.61
CA VAL A 390 22.99 -6.83 7.81
C VAL A 390 22.96 -5.72 8.84
N ASN A 391 23.07 -6.08 10.13
CA ASN A 391 23.14 -5.10 11.21
C ASN A 391 24.42 -4.24 11.11
N HIS A 392 24.32 -2.99 11.57
CA HIS A 392 25.36 -1.97 11.42
C HIS A 392 26.70 -2.31 12.10
N TRP A 393 26.74 -3.22 13.07
CA TRP A 393 27.98 -3.66 13.72
C TRP A 393 28.69 -4.82 12.99
N ILE A 394 28.00 -5.53 12.07
CA ILE A 394 28.57 -6.67 11.35
C ILE A 394 29.79 -6.27 10.48
N PRO A 395 29.77 -5.14 9.75
CA PRO A 395 30.94 -4.70 8.99
C PRO A 395 32.20 -4.53 9.85
N TYR A 396 32.06 -3.95 11.05
CA TYR A 396 33.18 -3.85 12.00
C TYR A 396 33.68 -5.23 12.41
N GLU A 397 32.77 -6.14 12.78
CA GLU A 397 33.13 -7.51 13.17
C GLU A 397 33.84 -8.31 12.09
N PHE A 398 33.54 -8.06 10.81
CA PHE A 398 34.23 -8.69 9.69
C PHE A 398 35.57 -8.02 9.41
N ALA A 399 35.65 -6.69 9.50
CA ALA A 399 36.88 -5.94 9.30
C ALA A 399 37.98 -6.36 10.29
N ILE A 400 37.66 -6.50 11.58
CA ILE A 400 38.63 -6.94 12.60
C ILE A 400 39.13 -8.38 12.39
N ARG A 401 38.38 -9.20 11.63
CA ARG A 401 38.72 -10.59 11.31
C ARG A 401 39.38 -10.74 9.94
N GLU A 402 39.62 -9.63 9.25
CA GLU A 402 40.07 -9.61 7.84
C GLU A 402 39.14 -10.42 6.92
N ALA A 403 37.85 -10.48 7.27
CA ALA A 403 36.83 -11.29 6.61
C ALA A 403 35.99 -10.49 5.59
N SER A 404 36.24 -9.19 5.44
CA SER A 404 35.62 -8.32 4.44
C SER A 404 36.67 -7.45 3.76
N LEU A 405 36.35 -6.99 2.55
CA LEU A 405 37.21 -6.15 1.73
C LEU A 405 36.99 -4.66 2.05
N ASP A 406 38.08 -3.88 2.07
CA ASP A 406 38.00 -2.42 2.16
C ASP A 406 37.39 -1.86 0.87
N LEU A 407 36.23 -1.22 0.97
CA LEU A 407 35.47 -0.72 -0.17
C LEU A 407 36.19 0.41 -0.92
N ARG A 408 37.15 1.08 -0.28
CA ARG A 408 37.95 2.15 -0.91
C ARG A 408 38.78 1.66 -2.09
N GLN A 409 39.04 0.35 -2.18
CA GLN A 409 39.81 -0.23 -3.27
C GLN A 409 39.03 -0.32 -4.59
N PHE A 410 37.70 -0.23 -4.55
CA PHE A 410 36.86 -0.38 -5.73
C PHE A 410 36.73 0.95 -6.48
N SER A 411 36.76 0.87 -7.82
CA SER A 411 36.48 2.02 -8.68
C SER A 411 35.06 2.54 -8.45
N GLY A 412 34.90 3.87 -8.41
CA GLY A 412 33.60 4.50 -8.17
C GLY A 412 33.23 4.63 -6.69
N PHE A 413 34.06 4.17 -5.75
CA PHE A 413 33.81 4.31 -4.31
C PHE A 413 33.45 5.74 -3.90
N THR A 414 34.22 6.74 -4.35
CA THR A 414 33.97 8.15 -4.02
C THR A 414 32.62 8.64 -4.52
N ASP A 415 32.24 8.26 -5.75
CA ASP A 415 30.97 8.66 -6.34
C ASP A 415 29.80 8.00 -5.60
N THR A 416 29.93 6.71 -5.26
CA THR A 416 28.93 5.95 -4.49
C THR A 416 28.77 6.51 -3.07
N VAL A 417 29.87 6.76 -2.35
CA VAL A 417 29.81 7.29 -0.99
C VAL A 417 29.28 8.73 -0.96
N GLY A 418 29.51 9.49 -2.04
CA GLY A 418 28.94 10.82 -2.22
C GLY A 418 27.41 10.88 -2.22
N LEU A 419 26.73 9.74 -2.41
CA LEU A 419 25.26 9.64 -2.35
C LEU A 419 24.72 9.61 -0.92
N PHE A 420 25.56 9.33 0.08
CA PHE A 420 25.14 9.19 1.47
C PHE A 420 25.43 10.43 2.31
N ALA A 421 24.63 10.62 3.37
CA ALA A 421 24.91 11.65 4.37
C ALA A 421 26.27 11.36 5.05
N ARG A 422 27.08 12.41 5.25
CA ARG A 422 28.47 12.26 5.76
C ARG A 422 28.58 11.43 7.04
N GLY A 423 27.65 11.62 8.00
CA GLY A 423 27.64 10.89 9.26
C GLY A 423 27.21 9.42 9.14
N ALA A 424 26.54 9.04 8.05
CA ALA A 424 26.02 7.68 7.84
C ALA A 424 27.14 6.65 7.65
N MET A 425 28.31 7.07 7.21
CA MET A 425 29.46 6.19 6.95
C MET A 425 30.25 5.83 8.21
N ILE A 426 30.10 6.61 9.29
CA ILE A 426 30.91 6.46 10.52
C ILE A 426 30.85 5.03 11.09
N PRO A 427 29.68 4.36 11.18
CA PRO A 427 29.61 2.99 11.71
C PRO A 427 30.36 1.95 10.87
N TYR A 428 30.66 2.26 9.61
CA TYR A 428 31.31 1.35 8.66
C TYR A 428 32.81 1.59 8.51
N ALA A 429 33.36 2.56 9.24
CA ALA A 429 34.78 2.86 9.26
C ALA A 429 35.50 2.02 10.33
N PHE A 430 36.59 1.38 9.94
CA PHE A 430 37.48 0.68 10.87
C PHE A 430 38.94 0.95 10.48
N GLU A 431 39.73 1.43 11.44
CA GLU A 431 41.07 1.98 11.21
C GLU A 431 41.06 3.03 10.08
N GLU A 432 41.77 2.79 8.99
CA GLU A 432 41.76 3.65 7.82
C GLU A 432 40.73 3.22 6.77
N GLY A 433 40.15 2.02 6.86
CA GLY A 433 39.27 1.40 5.84
C GLY A 433 37.77 1.63 6.03
N ILE A 434 37.00 1.34 4.98
CA ILE A 434 35.53 1.36 4.98
C ILE A 434 35.00 -0.01 4.55
N PHE A 435 34.18 -0.66 5.36
CA PHE A 435 33.85 -2.09 5.18
C PHE A 435 32.36 -2.37 4.95
N GLY A 436 31.58 -1.33 4.68
CA GLY A 436 30.15 -1.46 4.38
C GLY A 436 29.56 -0.14 3.86
N LEU A 437 28.33 -0.24 3.33
CA LEU A 437 27.53 0.92 2.93
C LEU A 437 26.23 0.94 3.74
N PRO A 438 25.72 2.12 4.12
CA PRO A 438 24.42 2.23 4.76
C PRO A 438 23.30 1.88 3.77
N GLU A 439 22.35 1.05 4.23
CA GLU A 439 21.15 0.71 3.46
C GLU A 439 19.93 1.49 3.95
N THR A 440 19.66 1.43 5.25
CA THR A 440 18.55 2.13 5.91
C THR A 440 19.03 2.82 7.18
N GLN A 441 18.31 3.87 7.61
CA GLN A 441 18.56 4.57 8.85
C GLN A 441 17.27 4.72 9.63
N ASN A 442 17.31 4.36 10.91
CA ASN A 442 16.20 4.51 11.84
C ASN A 442 16.48 5.68 12.77
N PHE A 443 15.48 6.54 12.97
CA PHE A 443 15.55 7.66 13.90
C PHE A 443 14.21 7.81 14.63
N TRP A 444 14.27 8.32 15.85
CA TRP A 444 13.07 8.64 16.62
C TRP A 444 12.48 9.95 16.12
N VAL A 445 11.15 9.99 16.00
CA VAL A 445 10.39 11.19 15.66
C VAL A 445 9.34 11.46 16.71
N THR A 446 9.05 12.73 16.97
CA THR A 446 7.88 13.14 17.73
C THR A 446 6.67 13.07 16.80
N PHE A 447 5.80 12.10 17.02
CA PHE A 447 4.54 11.95 16.30
C PHE A 447 3.39 12.41 17.17
N TYR A 448 2.52 13.26 16.65
CA TYR A 448 1.38 13.82 17.38
C TYR A 448 0.17 13.97 16.44
N ARG A 449 -1.01 14.10 17.05
CA ARG A 449 -2.29 14.35 16.37
C ARG A 449 -2.60 15.83 16.47
N GLU A 450 -2.67 16.53 15.32
CA GLU A 450 -2.96 17.96 15.26
C GLU A 450 -4.35 18.28 15.82
N ASP A 451 -5.34 17.47 15.48
CA ASP A 451 -6.72 17.59 15.95
C ASP A 451 -6.84 17.49 17.48
N ILE A 452 -5.96 16.72 18.13
CA ILE A 452 -5.92 16.64 19.60
C ILE A 452 -5.06 17.76 20.18
N LEU A 453 -3.81 17.88 19.74
CA LEU A 453 -2.82 18.76 20.36
C LEU A 453 -3.13 20.24 20.12
N ILE A 454 -3.42 20.59 18.86
CA ILE A 454 -3.61 21.97 18.42
C ILE A 454 -5.08 22.35 18.56
N ASP A 455 -5.98 21.63 17.89
CA ASP A 455 -7.40 22.04 17.84
C ASP A 455 -8.12 21.76 19.17
N GLY A 456 -7.96 20.54 19.70
CA GLY A 456 -8.64 20.12 20.93
C GLY A 456 -8.08 20.71 22.23
N LEU A 457 -6.76 20.92 22.32
CA LEU A 457 -6.10 21.40 23.55
C LEU A 457 -5.54 22.82 23.44
N GLY A 458 -5.42 23.39 22.24
CA GLY A 458 -4.82 24.71 22.04
C GLY A 458 -3.33 24.76 22.37
N LEU A 459 -2.61 23.63 22.25
CA LEU A 459 -1.19 23.53 22.55
C LEU A 459 -0.33 23.67 21.29
N THR A 460 0.88 24.15 21.48
CA THR A 460 1.91 24.15 20.45
C THR A 460 2.74 22.87 20.52
N VAL A 461 3.31 22.47 19.39
CA VAL A 461 4.29 21.37 19.35
C VAL A 461 5.53 21.79 20.14
N PRO A 462 6.00 20.98 21.10
CA PRO A 462 7.15 21.34 21.92
C PRO A 462 8.47 21.21 21.14
N ASP A 463 9.31 22.25 21.18
CA ASP A 463 10.65 22.24 20.57
C ASP A 463 11.75 21.86 21.58
N THR A 464 11.48 22.04 22.88
CA THR A 464 12.43 21.77 23.97
C THR A 464 11.85 20.87 25.06
N TRP A 465 12.72 20.27 25.88
CA TRP A 465 12.28 19.50 27.06
C TRP A 465 11.54 20.35 28.09
N GLU A 466 11.84 21.65 28.16
CA GLU A 466 11.10 22.59 29.02
C GLU A 466 9.67 22.79 28.49
N ASP A 467 9.50 22.90 27.17
CA ASP A 467 8.16 22.96 26.56
C ASP A 467 7.37 21.68 26.84
N VAL A 468 8.01 20.51 26.73
CA VAL A 468 7.39 19.23 27.12
C VAL A 468 6.92 19.29 28.57
N ILE A 469 7.78 19.71 29.51
CA ILE A 469 7.41 19.83 30.93
C ILE A 469 6.24 20.79 31.14
N ASN A 470 6.22 21.92 30.41
CA ASN A 470 5.18 22.94 30.52
C ASN A 470 3.81 22.46 30.02
N ILE A 471 3.75 21.61 28.99
CA ILE A 471 2.48 21.08 28.47
C ILE A 471 1.97 19.86 29.25
N LEU A 472 2.85 19.14 29.98
CA LEU A 472 2.47 17.92 30.71
C LEU A 472 1.28 18.11 31.66
N PRO A 473 1.18 19.17 32.48
CA PRO A 473 0.01 19.37 33.34
C PRO A 473 -1.30 19.48 32.56
N GLN A 474 -1.29 20.11 31.39
CA GLN A 474 -2.48 20.20 30.55
C GLN A 474 -2.82 18.83 29.95
N LEU A 475 -1.85 18.09 29.42
CA LEU A 475 -2.06 16.73 28.92
C LEU A 475 -2.65 15.81 30.01
N GLN A 476 -2.08 15.85 31.22
CA GLN A 476 -2.52 15.00 32.34
C GLN A 476 -3.95 15.28 32.81
N ARG A 477 -4.46 16.51 32.65
CA ARG A 477 -5.87 16.84 32.95
C ARG A 477 -6.85 16.05 32.08
N TYR A 478 -6.42 15.63 30.89
CA TYR A 478 -7.19 14.80 29.98
C TYR A 478 -6.74 13.32 30.01
N GLY A 479 -5.94 12.93 31.00
CA GLY A 479 -5.39 11.57 31.11
C GLY A 479 -4.34 11.23 30.04
N MET A 480 -3.77 12.24 29.37
CA MET A 480 -2.75 12.08 28.34
C MET A 480 -1.34 12.26 28.91
N ASN A 481 -0.34 11.79 28.16
CA ASN A 481 1.07 11.91 28.52
C ASN A 481 1.94 12.09 27.26
N TYR A 482 3.18 12.54 27.44
CA TYR A 482 4.17 12.62 26.37
C TYR A 482 5.02 11.35 26.36
N TYR A 483 5.10 10.68 25.20
CA TYR A 483 5.91 9.49 25.05
C TYR A 483 7.38 9.86 24.86
N GLU A 484 8.25 9.18 25.60
CA GLU A 484 9.69 9.39 25.61
C GLU A 484 10.39 8.04 25.34
N PRO A 485 11.30 7.94 24.35
CA PRO A 485 11.88 6.65 23.94
C PRO A 485 12.61 5.87 25.04
N LEU A 486 13.23 6.54 26.02
CA LEU A 486 13.89 5.86 27.15
C LEU A 486 12.89 5.09 28.02
N ALA A 487 11.59 5.40 27.98
CA ALA A 487 10.55 4.64 28.67
C ALA A 487 10.39 3.20 28.15
N LEU A 488 10.84 2.89 26.93
CA LEU A 488 10.92 1.51 26.43
C LEU A 488 11.93 0.66 27.20
N PHE A 489 13.00 1.29 27.70
CA PHE A 489 14.13 0.63 28.32
C PHE A 489 13.98 0.68 29.84
N ARG A 490 13.46 -0.40 30.42
CA ARG A 490 13.20 -0.48 31.88
C ARG A 490 14.46 -0.41 32.73
N GLY A 491 15.33 -1.42 32.61
CA GLY A 491 16.48 -1.61 33.50
C GLY A 491 17.80 -1.12 32.91
N PHE A 492 18.16 -1.64 31.74
CA PHE A 492 19.36 -1.22 31.01
C PHE A 492 18.97 -0.31 29.85
N LYS A 493 19.42 0.94 29.88
CA LYS A 493 19.21 1.92 28.82
C LYS A 493 20.45 1.93 27.91
N PRO A 494 20.38 1.41 26.68
CA PRO A 494 21.54 1.29 25.81
C PRO A 494 22.00 2.68 25.34
N PHE A 495 23.29 2.81 24.98
CA PHE A 495 23.86 4.07 24.49
C PHE A 495 23.09 4.65 23.30
N VAL A 496 22.61 3.81 22.38
CA VAL A 496 21.79 4.27 21.23
C VAL A 496 20.53 5.04 21.66
N ALA A 497 19.99 4.76 22.85
CA ALA A 497 18.82 5.44 23.38
C ALA A 497 19.19 6.65 24.25
N THR A 498 20.26 6.59 25.03
CA THR A 498 20.65 7.64 26.00
C THR A 498 21.55 8.72 25.41
N MET A 499 22.38 8.38 24.44
CA MET A 499 23.38 9.27 23.86
C MET A 499 22.79 10.57 23.28
N PRO A 500 21.64 10.57 22.57
CA PRO A 500 21.03 11.83 22.12
C PRO A 500 20.74 12.80 23.27
N PHE A 501 20.28 12.30 24.41
CA PHE A 501 19.99 13.12 25.59
C PHE A 501 21.27 13.65 26.23
N ILE A 502 22.31 12.81 26.36
CA ILE A 502 23.60 13.24 26.91
C ILE A 502 24.14 14.43 26.11
N TYR A 503 24.14 14.32 24.78
CA TYR A 503 24.61 15.41 23.92
C TYR A 503 23.69 16.64 23.93
N GLN A 504 22.37 16.48 24.04
CA GLN A 504 21.42 17.60 24.18
C GLN A 504 21.66 18.44 25.45
N PHE A 505 22.24 17.84 26.49
CA PHE A 505 22.58 18.51 27.75
C PHE A 505 24.10 18.78 27.89
N ASP A 506 24.80 18.96 26.76
CA ASP A 506 26.24 19.27 26.66
C ASP A 506 27.17 18.24 27.32
N GLY A 507 26.69 17.02 27.53
CA GLY A 507 27.49 15.90 28.01
C GLY A 507 28.39 15.31 26.92
N ASN A 508 29.45 14.61 27.33
CA ASN A 508 30.37 13.91 26.43
C ASN A 508 30.65 12.49 26.95
N LEU A 509 30.95 11.55 26.04
CA LEU A 509 31.13 10.11 26.32
C LEU A 509 32.56 9.64 26.06
#